data_AF-A0A8H6EVS6-F1
#
_entry.id   AF-A0A8H6EVS6-F1
#
_cell.length_a   1.000
_cell.length_b   1.000
_cell.length_c   1.000
_cell.angle_alpha   90.00
_cell.angle_beta   90.00
_cell.angle_gamma   90.00
#
_symmetry.space_group_name_H-M   'P 1'
#
loop_
_entity.id
_entity.type
_entity.pdbx_description
1 polymer ?
#
loop_
_entity_poly.entity_id
_entity_poly.type
_entity_poly.pdbx_seq_one_letter_code
_entity_poly.pdbx_strand_id
1 'polypeptide(L)'
;MSTEATASVSKAAASATNSEKPVLNAEKKQVKSDHARKGKKKPHHFNLKVPKGTKDWADQDMVIREAIFKKLTAIFREHGGVTIDTPVFELREILEGKYGEDSKLIYNLEDQGGELTSLRYDLTVPFARYVAMNGIEKMKRYHIAKVYRRDQPAMTKGRMREFYQCDFDVAGEYDSMVPDAEMLKIMVDGLTQLGINKFKIKLNNRKILDGIFKVCGVKDKDVRRVSSAVDKLDKLPWADVKKEMCEEKNQPEEVADLIGQYVKLSGPIRDLLAKLKADDKLMSNESANEGISEIEAMADYLEAFKIDNYISFDMSLARGLDYYTGVIYECVTEQSAPPKDAAEKKAKAKHHKSKGDEDASEYVGVGSIAAGGRYDNLVGMFLGTNSKGKKAKSIPCVGVSFGVERIFSLIKQRSELVKKVRPVSTQVFVMAFGGGKDWNGLLPERMAIAAKLWDAGIETEYMYKKKVNPRKQFDAAEKVGCPLAVILGKQEFADGKIRVKELGTGQTDEGDLVPIDDVVKEVKKHLDSLNDDGVDEVSRLLRGD
;
A
#
# COMPACT_ATOMS: atom_id res chain seq x y z
N MET A 1 56.19 47.36 19.88
CA MET A 1 56.45 48.60 19.12
C MET A 1 55.33 48.70 18.09
N SER A 2 54.49 49.72 18.03
CA SER A 2 54.53 51.09 18.56
C SER A 2 53.15 51.69 18.23
N THR A 3 52.41 52.18 19.24
CA THR A 3 51.97 53.59 19.42
C THR A 3 50.88 54.07 18.44
N GLU A 4 49.69 54.45 18.90
CA GLU A 4 49.32 55.82 19.38
C GLU A 4 49.46 56.89 18.26
N ALA A 5 48.57 57.85 18.01
CA ALA A 5 47.50 58.48 18.78
C ALA A 5 46.67 59.44 17.87
N THR A 6 45.48 59.83 18.34
CA THR A 6 44.86 61.21 18.41
C THR A 6 45.04 62.24 17.26
N ALA A 7 44.24 63.27 17.01
CA ALA A 7 42.90 63.79 17.34
C ALA A 7 42.79 65.17 16.63
N SER A 8 41.58 65.65 16.26
CA SER A 8 41.14 67.08 16.11
C SER A 8 39.86 67.09 15.25
N VAL A 9 38.66 67.54 15.65
CA VAL A 9 38.10 68.77 16.26
C VAL A 9 38.04 69.99 15.32
N SER A 10 36.84 70.33 14.84
CA SER A 10 36.19 71.68 14.88
C SER A 10 34.90 71.71 14.03
N LYS A 11 33.70 71.97 14.59
CA LYS A 11 32.93 73.26 14.64
C LYS A 11 32.60 73.84 13.24
N ALA A 12 31.41 74.37 12.90
CA ALA A 12 30.13 74.60 13.57
C ALA A 12 29.05 75.11 12.56
N ALA A 13 27.77 74.89 12.92
CA ALA A 13 26.57 75.75 12.74
C ALA A 13 25.97 75.98 11.33
N ALA A 14 24.72 75.50 11.08
CA ALA A 14 23.40 76.16 11.24
C ALA A 14 22.85 76.64 9.87
N SER A 15 21.58 76.52 9.44
CA SER A 15 20.28 76.12 10.00
C SER A 15 19.29 75.82 8.84
N ALA A 16 18.05 75.39 9.19
CA ALA A 16 16.85 75.13 8.37
C ALA A 16 16.77 73.72 7.73
N THR A 17 15.75 72.86 7.93
CA THR A 17 14.35 72.96 8.41
C THR A 17 13.83 71.57 8.85
N ASN A 18 12.83 71.56 9.76
CA ASN A 18 11.90 70.48 10.17
C ASN A 18 11.64 69.37 9.12
N SER A 19 11.41 68.08 9.42
CA SER A 19 10.88 67.42 10.62
C SER A 19 11.06 65.89 10.55
N GLU A 20 11.84 65.28 11.46
CA GLU A 20 11.79 63.83 11.73
C GLU A 20 12.06 63.56 13.23
N LYS A 21 10.98 63.47 14.02
CA LYS A 21 10.93 62.75 15.32
C LYS A 21 9.47 62.34 15.54
N PRO A 22 9.15 61.03 15.47
CA PRO A 22 8.91 60.32 16.74
C PRO A 22 9.19 58.81 16.63
N VAL A 23 10.33 58.30 17.10
CA VAL A 23 10.50 56.82 17.25
C VAL A 23 11.10 56.40 18.60
N LEU A 24 11.82 57.27 19.31
CA LEU A 24 12.62 56.83 20.48
C LEU A 24 11.95 56.93 21.87
N ASN A 25 10.64 57.23 21.96
CA ASN A 25 9.91 57.26 23.25
C ASN A 25 8.75 56.26 23.38
N ALA A 26 8.53 55.40 22.38
CA ALA A 26 7.54 54.31 22.47
C ALA A 26 8.10 53.04 23.15
N GLU A 27 9.41 52.79 23.06
CA GLU A 27 10.01 51.54 23.57
C GLU A 27 10.19 51.48 25.10
N LYS A 28 10.09 52.60 25.82
CA LYS A 28 10.23 52.60 27.30
C LYS A 28 8.93 52.49 28.09
N LYS A 29 7.76 52.55 27.44
CA LYS A 29 6.45 52.26 28.08
C LYS A 29 5.93 50.85 27.80
N GLN A 30 6.49 50.12 26.84
CA GLN A 30 6.07 48.76 26.51
C GLN A 30 6.83 47.67 27.30
N VAL A 31 7.98 47.99 27.90
CA VAL A 31 8.76 47.04 28.71
C VAL A 31 8.28 46.95 30.18
N LYS A 32 7.41 47.86 30.64
CA LYS A 32 6.87 47.84 32.02
C LYS A 32 5.43 47.30 32.16
N SER A 33 4.75 46.93 31.08
CA SER A 33 3.42 46.28 31.15
C SER A 33 3.47 44.75 31.06
N ASP A 34 4.57 44.16 30.59
CA ASP A 34 4.64 42.71 30.34
C ASP A 34 5.14 41.88 31.53
N HIS A 35 5.57 42.53 32.61
CA HIS A 35 5.97 41.85 33.86
C HIS A 35 4.82 41.66 34.87
N ALA A 36 3.58 41.99 34.50
CA ALA A 36 2.40 41.84 35.36
C ALA A 36 1.27 40.98 34.73
N ARG A 37 1.62 39.92 34.01
CA ARG A 37 0.71 38.77 33.76
C ARG A 37 1.46 37.45 33.82
N LYS A 38 2.02 37.12 35.00
CA LYS A 38 2.32 35.71 35.34
C LYS A 38 1.01 34.98 35.68
N GLY A 39 0.13 34.85 34.69
CA GLY A 39 -0.77 33.70 34.66
C GLY A 39 0.11 32.50 34.34
N LYS A 40 0.07 31.45 35.17
CA LYS A 40 0.74 30.17 34.88
C LYS A 40 0.38 29.77 33.44
N LYS A 41 1.31 29.89 32.48
CA LYS A 41 1.13 29.31 31.15
C LYS A 41 0.92 27.82 31.39
N LYS A 42 -0.30 27.33 31.19
CA LYS A 42 -0.58 25.90 31.22
C LYS A 42 0.41 25.25 30.25
N PRO A 43 1.04 24.11 30.61
CA PRO A 43 1.93 23.43 29.69
C PRO A 43 1.19 23.20 28.37
N HIS A 44 1.78 23.63 27.25
CA HIS A 44 1.24 23.35 25.93
C HIS A 44 1.24 21.83 25.76
N HIS A 45 0.06 21.23 25.87
CA HIS A 45 -0.11 19.80 25.66
C HIS A 45 -0.36 19.59 24.16
N PHE A 46 0.61 19.00 23.47
CA PHE A 46 0.42 18.58 22.10
C PHE A 46 -0.49 17.35 22.06
N ASN A 47 -1.41 17.33 21.09
CA ASN A 47 -2.17 16.13 20.80
C ASN A 47 -1.30 15.20 19.95
N LEU A 48 -0.63 14.23 20.59
CA LEU A 48 0.23 13.26 19.91
C LEU A 48 -0.62 12.19 19.23
N LYS A 49 -0.96 12.41 17.96
CA LYS A 49 -1.64 11.44 17.11
C LYS A 49 -1.20 11.56 15.66
N VAL A 50 -1.26 10.44 14.94
CA VAL A 50 -1.16 10.45 13.47
C VAL A 50 -2.43 11.05 12.84
N PRO A 51 -2.36 11.56 11.60
CA PRO A 51 -3.54 12.00 10.86
C PRO A 51 -4.61 10.91 10.77
N LYS A 52 -5.89 11.32 10.75
CA LYS A 52 -7.01 10.38 10.64
C LYS A 52 -6.85 9.47 9.42
N GLY A 53 -7.03 8.17 9.60
CA GLY A 53 -6.95 7.18 8.53
C GLY A 53 -5.52 6.82 8.11
N THR A 54 -4.52 7.22 8.89
CA THR A 54 -3.10 6.84 8.69
C THR A 54 -2.62 6.03 9.89
N LYS A 55 -1.51 5.30 9.75
CA LYS A 55 -0.95 4.44 10.80
C LYS A 55 0.57 4.35 10.66
N ASP A 56 1.26 4.39 11.79
CA ASP A 56 2.68 4.01 11.88
C ASP A 56 2.83 2.49 11.84
N TRP A 57 3.78 2.02 11.04
CA TRP A 57 4.09 0.60 10.88
C TRP A 57 5.36 0.28 11.67
N ALA A 58 5.33 -0.79 12.47
CA ALA A 58 6.44 -1.16 13.34
C ALA A 58 6.53 -2.68 13.54
N ASP A 59 7.69 -3.13 14.03
CA ASP A 59 7.94 -4.49 14.48
C ASP A 59 7.54 -5.56 13.44
N GLN A 60 6.81 -6.59 13.88
CA GLN A 60 6.33 -7.69 13.05
C GLN A 60 5.51 -7.21 11.84
N ASP A 61 4.78 -6.09 11.95
CA ASP A 61 3.96 -5.59 10.85
C ASP A 61 4.84 -5.21 9.66
N MET A 62 6.01 -4.61 9.90
CA MET A 62 6.94 -4.24 8.84
C MET A 62 7.57 -5.46 8.19
N VAL A 63 7.99 -6.45 8.99
CA VAL A 63 8.58 -7.70 8.48
C VAL A 63 7.61 -8.43 7.54
N ILE A 64 6.34 -8.56 7.96
CA ILE A 64 5.30 -9.21 7.15
C ILE A 64 5.04 -8.42 5.86
N ARG A 65 4.95 -7.09 5.97
CA ARG A 65 4.68 -6.22 4.81
C ARG A 65 5.81 -6.26 3.78
N GLU A 66 7.06 -6.20 4.22
CA GLU A 66 8.24 -6.34 3.35
C GLU A 66 8.27 -7.69 2.66
N ALA A 67 7.91 -8.76 3.37
CA ALA A 67 7.84 -10.10 2.77
C ALA A 67 6.74 -10.21 1.71
N ILE A 68 5.57 -9.59 1.93
CA ILE A 68 4.52 -9.49 0.91
C ILE A 68 5.04 -8.74 -0.32
N PHE A 69 5.68 -7.58 -0.13
CA PHE A 69 6.26 -6.81 -1.24
C PHE A 69 7.33 -7.61 -2.00
N LYS A 70 8.19 -8.33 -1.28
CA LYS A 70 9.24 -9.18 -1.88
C LYS A 70 8.62 -10.27 -2.75
N LYS A 71 7.55 -10.93 -2.30
CA LYS A 71 6.86 -11.97 -3.09
C LYS A 71 6.18 -11.40 -4.33
N LEU A 72 5.40 -10.33 -4.18
CA LEU A 72 4.76 -9.69 -5.34
C LEU A 72 5.79 -9.16 -6.35
N THR A 73 6.88 -8.57 -5.87
CA THR A 73 7.98 -8.10 -6.73
C THR A 73 8.63 -9.24 -7.50
N ALA A 74 8.82 -10.42 -6.89
CA ALA A 74 9.37 -11.58 -7.58
C ALA A 74 8.48 -12.01 -8.74
N ILE A 75 7.15 -12.11 -8.51
CA ILE A 75 6.17 -12.46 -9.54
C ILE A 75 6.15 -11.42 -10.66
N PHE A 76 6.16 -10.13 -10.32
CA PHE A 76 6.22 -9.07 -11.33
C PHE A 76 7.48 -9.17 -12.21
N ARG A 77 8.63 -9.55 -11.63
CA ARG A 77 9.86 -9.77 -12.38
C ARG A 77 9.83 -11.04 -13.23
N GLU A 78 9.22 -12.12 -12.75
CA GLU A 78 8.99 -13.35 -13.52
C GLU A 78 8.17 -13.08 -14.79
N HIS A 79 7.21 -12.15 -14.71
CA HIS A 79 6.42 -11.67 -15.85
C HIS A 79 7.11 -10.56 -16.68
N GLY A 80 8.39 -10.27 -16.42
CA GLY A 80 9.18 -9.31 -17.18
C GLY A 80 8.85 -7.84 -16.93
N GLY A 81 8.20 -7.52 -15.82
CA GLY A 81 7.90 -6.13 -15.46
C GLY A 81 9.15 -5.35 -15.05
N VAL A 82 9.33 -4.15 -15.59
CA VAL A 82 10.31 -3.17 -15.11
C VAL A 82 9.73 -2.33 -13.98
N THR A 83 10.56 -1.82 -13.08
CA THR A 83 10.09 -0.90 -12.03
C THR A 83 10.22 0.54 -12.47
N ILE A 84 9.24 1.37 -12.10
CA ILE A 84 9.34 2.83 -12.15
C ILE A 84 8.97 3.40 -10.78
N ASP A 85 9.27 4.68 -10.57
CA ASP A 85 8.71 5.46 -9.48
C ASP A 85 8.32 6.86 -9.97
N THR A 86 7.29 7.43 -9.38
CA THR A 86 6.80 8.77 -9.71
C THR A 86 6.74 9.62 -8.44
N PRO A 87 6.78 10.96 -8.57
CA PRO A 87 6.56 11.84 -7.42
C PRO A 87 5.25 11.51 -6.67
N VAL A 88 5.23 11.78 -5.37
CA VAL A 88 4.05 11.52 -4.52
C VAL A 88 2.89 12.46 -4.82
N PHE A 89 3.18 13.64 -5.36
CA PHE A 89 2.22 14.61 -5.85
C PHE A 89 2.39 14.81 -7.36
N GLU A 90 1.28 15.06 -8.04
CA GLU A 90 1.22 15.44 -9.45
C GLU A 90 0.67 16.87 -9.54
N LEU A 91 0.84 17.53 -10.69
CA LEU A 91 0.08 18.75 -10.98
C LEU A 91 -1.42 18.46 -10.86
N ARG A 92 -2.16 19.37 -10.25
CA ARG A 92 -3.59 19.16 -9.96
C ARG A 92 -4.38 18.84 -11.23
N GLU A 93 -4.08 19.53 -12.33
CA GLU A 93 -4.71 19.33 -13.63
C GLU A 93 -4.52 17.91 -14.22
N ILE A 94 -3.46 17.19 -13.82
CA ILE A 94 -3.22 15.81 -14.25
C ILE A 94 -4.29 14.88 -13.65
N LEU A 95 -4.68 15.13 -12.40
CA LEU A 95 -5.60 14.30 -11.64
C LEU A 95 -7.07 14.70 -11.82
N GLU A 96 -7.35 15.95 -12.19
CA GLU A 96 -8.71 16.45 -12.36
C GLU A 96 -9.48 15.75 -13.50
N GLY A 97 -10.74 15.42 -13.24
CA GLY A 97 -11.65 14.83 -14.22
C GLY A 97 -11.36 13.38 -14.63
N LYS A 98 -10.41 12.69 -13.97
CA LYS A 98 -10.04 11.29 -14.29
C LYS A 98 -10.80 10.25 -13.48
N TYR A 99 -11.33 10.64 -12.32
CA TYR A 99 -11.87 9.72 -11.31
C TYR A 99 -13.38 9.88 -11.07
N GLY A 100 -14.09 10.59 -11.95
CA GLY A 100 -15.53 10.79 -11.79
C GLY A 100 -15.89 11.44 -10.44
N GLU A 101 -16.89 10.87 -9.76
CA GLU A 101 -17.33 11.31 -8.44
C GLU A 101 -16.25 11.22 -7.34
N ASP A 102 -15.24 10.37 -7.53
CA ASP A 102 -14.17 10.16 -6.55
C ASP A 102 -13.12 11.27 -6.58
N SER A 103 -13.13 12.14 -7.59
CA SER A 103 -12.22 13.30 -7.69
C SER A 103 -12.31 14.22 -6.46
N LYS A 104 -13.47 14.28 -5.79
CA LYS A 104 -13.68 15.05 -4.54
C LYS A 104 -12.86 14.54 -3.35
N LEU A 105 -12.32 13.33 -3.44
CA LEU A 105 -11.58 12.64 -2.38
C LEU A 105 -10.06 12.86 -2.49
N ILE A 106 -9.59 13.65 -3.45
CA ILE A 106 -8.17 13.96 -3.62
C ILE A 106 -7.68 14.91 -2.50
N TYR A 107 -6.45 14.71 -2.06
CA TYR A 107 -5.74 15.62 -1.17
C TYR A 107 -5.03 16.70 -2.00
N ASN A 108 -5.45 17.95 -1.85
CA ASN A 108 -4.81 19.11 -2.47
C ASN A 108 -3.79 19.71 -1.51
N LEU A 109 -2.62 20.09 -2.03
CA LEU A 109 -1.63 20.85 -1.27
C LEU A 109 -2.07 22.32 -1.20
N GLU A 110 -1.60 23.02 -0.17
CA GLU A 110 -1.84 24.45 0.01
C GLU A 110 -1.17 25.26 -1.11
N ASP A 111 -1.83 26.33 -1.54
CA ASP A 111 -1.23 27.27 -2.49
C ASP A 111 -0.19 28.13 -1.76
N GLN A 112 1.06 27.98 -2.16
CA GLN A 112 2.19 28.72 -1.60
C GLN A 112 2.84 29.65 -2.64
N GLY A 113 2.11 30.02 -3.70
CA GLY A 113 2.57 30.93 -4.76
C GLY A 113 3.27 30.24 -5.94
N GLY A 114 3.08 28.93 -6.10
CA GLY A 114 3.70 28.11 -7.15
C GLY A 114 2.68 27.25 -7.90
N GLU A 115 3.14 26.11 -8.42
CA GLU A 115 2.27 25.16 -9.13
C GLU A 115 1.25 24.51 -8.16
N LEU A 116 0.00 24.46 -8.59
CA LEU A 116 -1.05 23.76 -7.84
C LEU A 116 -0.86 22.25 -7.97
N THR A 117 -0.60 21.59 -6.85
CA THR A 117 -0.34 20.14 -6.81
C THR A 117 -1.31 19.42 -5.89
N SER A 118 -1.41 18.11 -6.11
CA SER A 118 -2.29 17.21 -5.37
C SER A 118 -1.59 15.86 -5.18
N LEU A 119 -1.82 15.22 -4.03
CA LEU A 119 -1.30 13.87 -3.79
C LEU A 119 -1.98 12.87 -4.75
N ARG A 120 -1.19 11.93 -5.28
CA ARG A 120 -1.70 10.91 -6.20
C ARG A 120 -2.79 10.05 -5.55
N TYR A 121 -3.91 9.90 -6.26
CA TYR A 121 -5.05 9.09 -5.83
C TYR A 121 -4.85 7.59 -6.11
N ASP A 122 -4.13 7.28 -7.17
CA ASP A 122 -3.72 5.96 -7.61
C ASP A 122 -2.32 5.99 -8.27
N LEU A 123 -1.87 4.86 -8.82
CA LEU A 123 -0.63 4.78 -9.62
C LEU A 123 -0.90 4.71 -11.13
N THR A 124 -2.13 4.43 -11.56
CA THR A 124 -2.54 4.35 -12.98
C THR A 124 -2.43 5.69 -13.71
N VAL A 125 -2.96 6.77 -13.12
CA VAL A 125 -2.93 8.09 -13.77
C VAL A 125 -1.49 8.64 -13.86
N PRO A 126 -0.65 8.58 -12.80
CA PRO A 126 0.78 8.83 -12.91
C PRO A 126 1.47 8.00 -14.00
N PHE A 127 1.10 6.72 -14.16
CA PHE A 127 1.67 5.89 -15.21
C PHE A 127 1.24 6.35 -16.61
N ALA A 128 -0.04 6.66 -16.83
CA ALA A 128 -0.50 7.16 -18.12
C ALA A 128 0.19 8.47 -18.52
N ARG A 129 0.38 9.40 -17.56
CA ARG A 129 1.18 10.61 -17.75
C ARG A 129 2.65 10.30 -18.04
N TYR A 130 3.21 9.25 -17.43
CA TYR A 130 4.59 8.82 -17.67
C TYR A 130 4.79 8.26 -19.08
N VAL A 131 3.87 7.43 -19.53
CA VAL A 131 3.86 6.88 -20.89
C VAL A 131 3.77 8.01 -21.91
N ALA A 132 2.82 8.93 -21.73
CA ALA A 132 2.60 10.05 -22.64
C ALA A 132 3.82 11.00 -22.69
N MET A 133 4.33 11.41 -21.53
CA MET A 133 5.43 12.37 -21.42
C MET A 133 6.74 11.85 -22.04
N ASN A 134 6.98 10.54 -21.98
CA ASN A 134 8.21 9.93 -22.49
C ASN A 134 8.05 9.29 -23.88
N GLY A 135 6.87 9.41 -24.53
CA GLY A 135 6.63 8.83 -25.84
C GLY A 135 6.77 7.30 -25.87
N ILE A 136 6.37 6.62 -24.79
CA ILE A 136 6.51 5.17 -24.66
C ILE A 136 5.39 4.47 -25.43
N GLU A 137 5.74 3.61 -26.38
CA GLU A 137 4.76 2.84 -27.16
C GLU A 137 4.44 1.48 -26.53
N LYS A 138 5.42 0.83 -25.90
CA LYS A 138 5.30 -0.50 -25.28
C LYS A 138 6.06 -0.56 -23.97
N MET A 139 5.42 -1.07 -22.92
CA MET A 139 6.05 -1.27 -21.62
C MET A 139 5.25 -2.29 -20.80
N LYS A 140 5.94 -3.18 -20.09
CA LYS A 140 5.38 -3.88 -18.93
C LYS A 140 6.04 -3.32 -17.68
N ARG A 141 5.29 -2.79 -16.74
CA ARG A 141 5.86 -2.22 -15.51
C ARG A 141 5.16 -2.69 -14.26
N TYR A 142 5.87 -2.63 -13.15
CA TYR A 142 5.27 -2.63 -11.83
C TYR A 142 5.62 -1.36 -11.05
N HIS A 143 4.76 -0.96 -10.12
CA HIS A 143 4.98 0.18 -9.23
C HIS A 143 4.36 -0.14 -7.86
N ILE A 144 5.19 -0.11 -6.81
CA ILE A 144 4.76 -0.38 -5.43
C ILE A 144 4.96 0.90 -4.64
N ALA A 145 3.86 1.60 -4.34
CA ALA A 145 3.96 2.87 -3.64
C ALA A 145 2.67 3.25 -2.90
N LYS A 146 2.80 4.21 -1.98
CA LYS A 146 1.66 4.78 -1.26
C LYS A 146 0.79 5.66 -2.16
N VAL A 147 -0.51 5.62 -1.91
CA VAL A 147 -1.54 6.49 -2.51
C VAL A 147 -2.45 7.07 -1.43
N TYR A 148 -3.16 8.15 -1.79
CA TYR A 148 -3.84 9.01 -0.83
C TYR A 148 -5.28 9.27 -1.23
N ARG A 149 -6.23 8.85 -0.38
CA ARG A 149 -7.68 9.02 -0.62
C ARG A 149 -8.36 9.52 0.63
N ARG A 150 -9.17 10.57 0.55
CA ARG A 150 -9.92 11.15 1.69
C ARG A 150 -11.15 10.35 2.09
N ASP A 151 -11.09 9.04 1.89
CA ASP A 151 -12.14 8.07 2.15
C ASP A 151 -12.54 8.03 3.63
N GLN A 152 -13.71 7.45 3.93
CA GLN A 152 -14.05 7.10 5.31
C GLN A 152 -13.26 5.85 5.71
N PRO A 153 -12.36 5.92 6.71
CA PRO A 153 -11.49 4.81 7.05
C PRO A 153 -12.25 3.67 7.74
N ALA A 154 -11.77 2.44 7.51
CA ALA A 154 -12.09 1.23 8.25
C ALA A 154 -10.78 0.50 8.56
N MET A 155 -10.10 0.87 9.64
CA MET A 155 -8.68 0.58 9.82
C MET A 155 -8.41 -0.92 9.98
N THR A 156 -9.26 -1.63 10.74
CA THR A 156 -9.12 -3.09 10.94
C THR A 156 -9.49 -3.92 9.71
N LYS A 157 -10.06 -3.28 8.68
CA LYS A 157 -10.43 -3.87 7.39
C LYS A 157 -9.47 -3.47 6.26
N GLY A 158 -8.39 -2.75 6.59
CA GLY A 158 -7.40 -2.29 5.61
C GLY A 158 -7.88 -1.12 4.73
N ARG A 159 -8.99 -0.46 5.04
CA ARG A 159 -9.42 0.76 4.34
C ARG A 159 -8.85 1.98 5.05
N MET A 160 -7.78 2.54 4.50
CA MET A 160 -7.05 3.67 5.06
C MET A 160 -7.13 4.88 4.12
N ARG A 161 -6.64 6.03 4.58
CA ARG A 161 -6.48 7.25 3.77
C ARG A 161 -5.10 7.37 3.14
N GLU A 162 -4.10 6.76 3.77
CA GLU A 162 -2.78 6.50 3.19
C GLU A 162 -2.58 4.98 3.21
N PHE A 163 -2.29 4.38 2.07
CA PHE A 163 -2.05 2.94 1.94
C PHE A 163 -1.22 2.62 0.70
N TYR A 164 -0.63 1.42 0.64
CA TYR A 164 0.07 0.97 -0.57
C TYR A 164 -0.87 0.38 -1.61
N GLN A 165 -0.56 0.70 -2.87
CA GLN A 165 -0.93 -0.07 -4.03
C GLN A 165 0.31 -0.79 -4.58
N CYS A 166 0.10 -2.00 -5.09
CA CYS A 166 1.08 -2.74 -5.88
C CYS A 166 0.50 -2.97 -7.26
N ASP A 167 0.89 -2.15 -8.22
CA ASP A 167 0.31 -2.13 -9.55
C ASP A 167 1.25 -2.82 -10.55
N PHE A 168 0.68 -3.62 -11.46
CA PHE A 168 1.35 -4.16 -12.63
C PHE A 168 0.53 -3.81 -13.88
N ASP A 169 1.18 -3.25 -14.89
CA ASP A 169 0.50 -2.71 -16.06
C ASP A 169 1.28 -3.03 -17.34
N VAL A 170 0.53 -3.29 -18.40
CA VAL A 170 1.02 -3.49 -19.76
C VAL A 170 0.45 -2.39 -20.64
N ALA A 171 1.35 -1.56 -21.18
CA ALA A 171 1.06 -0.57 -22.20
C ALA A 171 1.51 -1.07 -23.57
N GLY A 172 0.70 -0.84 -24.59
CA GLY A 172 1.01 -1.12 -25.99
C GLY A 172 -0.09 -1.91 -26.71
N GLU A 173 0.00 -1.89 -28.04
CA GLU A 173 -0.90 -2.60 -28.93
C GLU A 173 -0.42 -4.05 -29.13
N TYR A 174 -1.32 -4.99 -28.82
CA TYR A 174 -1.11 -6.45 -28.86
C TYR A 174 -2.39 -7.12 -29.36
N ASP A 175 -2.31 -8.43 -29.60
CA ASP A 175 -3.47 -9.25 -29.93
C ASP A 175 -4.49 -9.23 -28.78
N SER A 176 -5.77 -9.33 -29.16
CA SER A 176 -6.89 -9.14 -28.24
C SER A 176 -6.83 -10.10 -27.05
N MET A 177 -7.04 -9.56 -25.85
CA MET A 177 -7.13 -10.27 -24.58
C MET A 177 -5.89 -11.02 -24.09
N VAL A 178 -4.80 -11.05 -24.86
CA VAL A 178 -3.54 -11.70 -24.45
C VAL A 178 -2.94 -11.09 -23.18
N PRO A 179 -2.63 -9.76 -23.12
CA PRO A 179 -2.12 -9.16 -21.90
C PRO A 179 -3.16 -9.13 -20.77
N ASP A 180 -4.45 -9.07 -21.11
CA ASP A 180 -5.54 -9.06 -20.14
C ASP A 180 -5.63 -10.38 -19.36
N ALA A 181 -5.49 -11.52 -20.05
CA ALA A 181 -5.43 -12.83 -19.42
C ALA A 181 -4.16 -12.98 -18.56
N GLU A 182 -3.03 -12.41 -18.99
CA GLU A 182 -1.80 -12.37 -18.18
C GLU A 182 -2.00 -11.61 -16.86
N MET A 183 -2.79 -10.53 -16.83
CA MET A 183 -3.07 -9.80 -15.58
C MET A 183 -3.82 -10.66 -14.57
N LEU A 184 -4.77 -11.48 -15.04
CA LEU A 184 -5.48 -12.43 -14.19
C LEU A 184 -4.57 -13.54 -13.69
N LYS A 185 -3.62 -14.01 -14.51
CA LYS A 185 -2.58 -14.96 -14.10
C LYS A 185 -1.68 -14.39 -13.01
N ILE A 186 -1.17 -13.17 -13.18
CA ILE A 186 -0.37 -12.47 -12.17
C ILE A 186 -1.17 -12.32 -10.86
N MET A 187 -2.46 -11.98 -10.95
CA MET A 187 -3.34 -11.89 -9.79
C MET A 187 -3.45 -13.22 -9.03
N VAL A 188 -3.73 -14.31 -9.74
CA VAL A 188 -3.86 -15.65 -9.15
C VAL A 188 -2.55 -16.11 -8.51
N ASP A 189 -1.42 -15.93 -9.21
CA ASP A 189 -0.11 -16.31 -8.68
C ASP A 189 0.27 -15.47 -7.46
N GLY A 190 0.01 -14.16 -7.51
CA GLY A 190 0.21 -13.25 -6.38
C GLY A 190 -0.51 -13.69 -5.11
N LEU A 191 -1.77 -14.12 -5.24
CA LEU A 191 -2.58 -14.51 -4.09
C LEU A 191 -2.25 -15.91 -3.59
N THR A 192 -2.10 -16.88 -4.48
CA THR A 192 -1.80 -18.28 -4.12
C THR A 192 -0.41 -18.44 -3.52
N GLN A 193 0.60 -17.71 -4.02
CA GLN A 193 1.94 -17.70 -3.40
C GLN A 193 1.98 -17.02 -2.02
N LEU A 194 0.95 -16.23 -1.68
CA LEU A 194 0.71 -15.68 -0.34
C LEU A 194 -0.25 -16.57 0.48
N GLY A 195 -0.47 -17.82 0.06
CA GLY A 195 -1.30 -18.80 0.77
C GLY A 195 -2.79 -18.44 0.79
N ILE A 196 -3.23 -17.49 -0.02
CA ILE A 196 -4.63 -17.08 -0.13
C ILE A 196 -5.24 -17.90 -1.26
N ASN A 197 -5.80 -19.06 -0.92
CA ASN A 197 -6.31 -20.02 -1.90
C ASN A 197 -7.84 -19.99 -2.06
N LYS A 198 -8.56 -19.34 -1.13
CA LYS A 198 -10.02 -19.22 -1.13
C LYS A 198 -10.46 -17.83 -1.58
N PHE A 199 -10.54 -17.63 -2.89
CA PHE A 199 -11.00 -16.38 -3.49
C PHE A 199 -11.71 -16.63 -4.82
N LYS A 200 -12.42 -15.60 -5.30
CA LYS A 200 -12.97 -15.54 -6.65
C LYS A 200 -12.64 -14.20 -7.29
N ILE A 201 -12.28 -14.24 -8.56
CA ILE A 201 -12.09 -13.05 -9.39
C ILE A 201 -13.38 -12.85 -10.18
N LYS A 202 -14.13 -11.83 -9.83
CA LYS A 202 -15.24 -11.36 -10.65
C LYS A 202 -14.65 -10.72 -11.90
N LEU A 203 -15.12 -11.12 -13.07
CA LEU A 203 -14.73 -10.58 -14.37
C LEU A 203 -15.98 -10.03 -15.06
N ASN A 204 -15.84 -8.90 -15.74
CA ASN A 204 -16.84 -8.36 -16.65
C ASN A 204 -16.15 -7.52 -17.75
N ASN A 205 -16.92 -7.01 -18.71
CA ASN A 205 -16.44 -6.14 -19.78
C ASN A 205 -17.37 -4.93 -19.94
N ARG A 206 -16.78 -3.72 -19.98
CA ARG A 206 -17.52 -2.46 -20.15
C ARG A 206 -18.37 -2.43 -21.42
N LYS A 207 -17.88 -3.01 -22.52
CA LYS A 207 -18.62 -3.06 -23.79
C LYS A 207 -19.93 -3.86 -23.67
N ILE A 208 -19.92 -4.92 -22.85
CA ILE A 208 -21.11 -5.75 -22.56
C ILE A 208 -22.08 -4.97 -21.66
N LEU A 209 -21.60 -4.35 -20.58
CA LEU A 209 -22.43 -3.54 -19.68
C LEU A 209 -23.13 -2.39 -20.40
N ASP A 210 -22.38 -1.61 -21.17
CA ASP A 210 -22.92 -0.47 -21.91
C ASP A 210 -23.92 -0.96 -22.98
N GLY A 211 -23.65 -2.11 -23.59
CA GLY A 211 -24.57 -2.79 -24.50
C GLY A 211 -25.88 -3.21 -23.81
N ILE A 212 -25.80 -3.86 -22.64
CA ILE A 212 -26.96 -4.22 -21.80
C ILE A 212 -27.82 -2.98 -21.51
N PHE A 213 -27.21 -1.90 -21.05
CA PHE A 213 -27.95 -0.67 -20.74
C PHE A 213 -28.66 -0.11 -21.97
N LYS A 214 -27.99 -0.08 -23.13
CA LYS A 214 -28.59 0.38 -24.39
C LYS A 214 -29.77 -0.50 -24.82
N VAL A 215 -29.63 -1.82 -24.79
CA VAL A 215 -30.73 -2.72 -25.18
C VAL A 215 -31.88 -2.70 -24.18
N CYS A 216 -31.63 -2.37 -22.91
CA CYS A 216 -32.67 -2.14 -21.91
C CYS A 216 -33.38 -0.78 -22.05
N GLY A 217 -32.87 0.15 -22.88
CA GLY A 217 -33.47 1.45 -23.14
C GLY A 217 -32.88 2.63 -22.37
N VAL A 218 -31.71 2.45 -21.73
CA VAL A 218 -30.97 3.54 -21.07
C VAL A 218 -30.38 4.48 -22.13
N LYS A 219 -30.59 5.78 -21.96
CA LYS A 219 -30.02 6.81 -22.85
C LYS A 219 -28.52 6.98 -22.60
N ASP A 220 -27.74 7.30 -23.62
CA ASP A 220 -26.28 7.44 -23.52
C ASP A 220 -25.83 8.39 -22.37
N LYS A 221 -26.54 9.51 -22.18
CA LYS A 221 -26.26 10.49 -21.10
C LYS A 221 -26.50 9.96 -19.68
N ASP A 222 -27.20 8.85 -19.55
CA ASP A 222 -27.61 8.25 -18.28
C ASP A 222 -26.81 6.96 -17.98
N VAL A 223 -26.10 6.39 -18.96
CA VAL A 223 -25.30 5.14 -18.83
C VAL A 223 -24.38 5.15 -17.61
N ARG A 224 -23.59 6.22 -17.40
CA ARG A 224 -22.67 6.30 -16.25
C ARG A 224 -23.41 6.37 -14.91
N ARG A 225 -24.53 7.10 -14.86
CA ARG A 225 -25.37 7.20 -13.65
C ARG A 225 -26.02 5.87 -13.30
N VAL A 226 -26.47 5.13 -14.30
CA VAL A 226 -27.01 3.77 -14.17
C VAL A 226 -25.93 2.78 -13.75
N SER A 227 -24.76 2.82 -14.39
CA SER A 227 -23.61 1.98 -14.01
C SER A 227 -23.20 2.19 -12.54
N SER A 228 -23.25 3.43 -12.05
CA SER A 228 -22.95 3.76 -10.64
C SER A 228 -23.96 3.13 -9.67
N ALA A 229 -25.24 3.04 -10.05
CA ALA A 229 -26.24 2.35 -9.26
C ALA A 229 -26.01 0.83 -9.25
N VAL A 230 -25.71 0.24 -10.41
CA VAL A 230 -25.42 -1.21 -10.55
C VAL A 230 -24.19 -1.62 -9.74
N ASP A 231 -23.14 -0.79 -9.69
CA ASP A 231 -21.94 -1.04 -8.89
C ASP A 231 -22.25 -1.32 -7.41
N LYS A 232 -23.32 -0.72 -6.89
CA LYS A 232 -23.73 -0.89 -5.49
C LYS A 232 -24.34 -2.26 -5.20
N LEU A 233 -24.58 -3.12 -6.20
CA LEU A 233 -25.00 -4.51 -5.99
C LEU A 233 -23.97 -5.33 -5.21
N ASP A 234 -22.72 -4.87 -5.12
CA ASP A 234 -21.71 -5.47 -4.26
C ASP A 234 -22.02 -5.33 -2.75
N LYS A 235 -22.87 -4.36 -2.39
CA LYS A 235 -23.19 -3.98 -1.00
C LYS A 235 -24.68 -3.94 -0.69
N LEU A 236 -25.52 -3.73 -1.70
CA LEU A 236 -26.95 -3.51 -1.57
C LEU A 236 -27.74 -4.61 -2.31
N PRO A 237 -28.89 -5.05 -1.75
CA PRO A 237 -29.83 -5.90 -2.47
C PRO A 237 -30.35 -5.23 -3.75
N TRP A 238 -30.76 -6.04 -4.71
CA TRP A 238 -31.37 -5.56 -5.96
C TRP A 238 -32.55 -4.60 -5.75
N ALA A 239 -33.37 -4.82 -4.72
CA ALA A 239 -34.52 -3.95 -4.44
C ALA A 239 -34.11 -2.50 -4.16
N ASP A 240 -33.02 -2.31 -3.40
CA ASP A 240 -32.49 -0.98 -3.08
C ASP A 240 -31.83 -0.34 -4.30
N VAL A 241 -31.11 -1.13 -5.11
CA VAL A 241 -30.51 -0.66 -6.36
C VAL A 241 -31.57 -0.25 -7.37
N LYS A 242 -32.61 -1.07 -7.56
CA LYS A 242 -33.76 -0.75 -8.43
C LYS A 242 -34.42 0.56 -7.97
N LYS A 243 -34.63 0.71 -6.66
CA LYS A 243 -35.19 1.94 -6.09
C LYS A 243 -34.33 3.16 -6.42
N GLU A 244 -33.01 3.08 -6.23
CA GLU A 244 -32.09 4.18 -6.60
C GLU A 244 -32.15 4.51 -8.10
N MET A 245 -32.19 3.49 -8.97
CA MET A 245 -32.28 3.70 -10.42
C MET A 245 -33.55 4.46 -10.82
N CYS A 246 -34.68 4.11 -10.22
CA CYS A 246 -35.95 4.76 -10.49
C CYS A 246 -36.03 6.16 -9.89
N GLU A 247 -35.76 6.29 -8.58
CA GLU A 247 -36.00 7.52 -7.82
C GLU A 247 -34.89 8.56 -7.97
N GLU A 248 -33.63 8.14 -8.03
CA GLU A 248 -32.49 9.07 -8.10
C GLU A 248 -31.92 9.22 -9.50
N LYS A 249 -31.91 8.14 -10.29
CA LYS A 249 -31.36 8.16 -11.66
C LYS A 249 -32.42 8.35 -12.76
N ASN A 250 -33.69 8.52 -12.36
CA ASN A 250 -34.82 8.81 -13.24
C ASN A 250 -34.99 7.79 -14.38
N GLN A 251 -34.75 6.50 -14.11
CA GLN A 251 -35.02 5.43 -15.07
C GLN A 251 -36.45 4.90 -14.90
N PRO A 252 -37.16 4.55 -15.99
CA PRO A 252 -38.44 3.87 -15.89
C PRO A 252 -38.31 2.51 -15.17
N GLU A 253 -39.35 2.11 -14.44
CA GLU A 253 -39.34 0.84 -13.69
C GLU A 253 -39.11 -0.37 -14.60
N GLU A 254 -39.74 -0.38 -15.77
CA GLU A 254 -39.57 -1.43 -16.80
C GLU A 254 -38.10 -1.56 -17.26
N VAL A 255 -37.41 -0.42 -17.44
CA VAL A 255 -35.99 -0.40 -17.81
C VAL A 255 -35.14 -0.98 -16.67
N ALA A 256 -35.42 -0.60 -15.43
CA ALA A 256 -34.72 -1.15 -14.27
C ALA A 256 -34.93 -2.66 -14.15
N ASP A 257 -36.16 -3.16 -14.35
CA ASP A 257 -36.45 -4.59 -14.31
C ASP A 257 -35.75 -5.38 -15.41
N LEU A 258 -35.69 -4.84 -16.64
CA LEU A 258 -34.92 -5.45 -17.72
C LEU A 258 -33.42 -5.53 -17.38
N ILE A 259 -32.84 -4.45 -16.85
CA ILE A 259 -31.43 -4.46 -16.38
C ILE A 259 -31.25 -5.54 -15.32
N GLY A 260 -32.21 -5.67 -14.39
CA GLY A 260 -32.24 -6.68 -13.34
C GLY A 260 -32.18 -8.12 -13.83
N GLN A 261 -32.64 -8.41 -15.05
CA GLN A 261 -32.54 -9.75 -15.65
C GLN A 261 -31.11 -10.11 -16.03
N TYR A 262 -30.30 -9.11 -16.41
CA TYR A 262 -28.89 -9.29 -16.79
C TYR A 262 -27.95 -9.21 -15.58
N VAL A 263 -28.05 -8.17 -14.77
CA VAL A 263 -27.04 -7.89 -13.71
C VAL A 263 -27.06 -8.88 -12.56
N LYS A 264 -28.07 -9.75 -12.48
CA LYS A 264 -28.14 -10.87 -11.52
C LYS A 264 -27.45 -12.14 -12.03
N LEU A 265 -26.98 -12.14 -13.28
CA LEU A 265 -26.31 -13.29 -13.88
C LEU A 265 -24.84 -13.32 -13.48
N SER A 266 -24.42 -14.46 -12.95
CA SER A 266 -23.01 -14.77 -12.73
C SER A 266 -22.77 -16.28 -12.80
N GLY A 267 -21.54 -16.69 -13.09
CA GLY A 267 -21.17 -18.10 -13.14
C GLY A 267 -19.85 -18.37 -13.86
N PRO A 268 -19.58 -19.64 -14.21
CA PRO A 268 -18.48 -20.00 -15.10
C PRO A 268 -18.57 -19.26 -16.43
N ILE A 269 -17.42 -18.91 -16.99
CA ILE A 269 -17.33 -18.05 -18.19
C ILE A 269 -18.11 -18.68 -19.36
N ARG A 270 -17.87 -19.96 -19.66
CA ARG A 270 -18.49 -20.66 -20.79
C ARG A 270 -20.01 -20.76 -20.68
N ASP A 271 -20.52 -21.09 -19.50
CA ASP A 271 -21.96 -21.23 -19.26
C ASP A 271 -22.68 -19.90 -19.46
N LEU A 272 -22.14 -18.82 -18.90
CA LEU A 272 -22.73 -17.50 -19.02
C LEU A 272 -22.56 -16.92 -20.43
N LEU A 273 -21.43 -17.17 -21.12
CA LEU A 273 -21.26 -16.83 -22.53
C LEU A 273 -22.34 -17.50 -23.40
N ALA A 274 -22.60 -18.80 -23.21
CA ALA A 274 -23.63 -19.51 -23.95
C ALA A 274 -25.02 -18.87 -23.76
N LYS A 275 -25.34 -18.46 -22.53
CA LYS A 275 -26.59 -17.77 -22.22
C LYS A 275 -26.68 -16.39 -22.87
N LEU A 276 -25.61 -15.58 -22.82
CA LEU A 276 -25.61 -14.24 -23.42
C LEU A 276 -25.65 -14.30 -24.95
N LYS A 277 -24.97 -15.28 -25.56
CA LYS A 277 -25.00 -15.50 -27.02
C LYS A 277 -26.35 -15.95 -27.55
N ALA A 278 -27.18 -16.57 -26.72
CA ALA A 278 -28.54 -16.95 -27.07
C ALA A 278 -29.55 -15.78 -27.02
N ASP A 279 -29.12 -14.59 -26.54
CA ASP A 279 -29.95 -13.39 -26.51
C ASP A 279 -29.74 -12.54 -27.78
N ASP A 280 -30.63 -12.71 -28.75
CA ASP A 280 -30.59 -11.97 -30.03
C ASP A 280 -30.59 -10.45 -29.84
N LYS A 281 -31.28 -9.95 -28.80
CA LYS A 281 -31.36 -8.51 -28.52
C LYS A 281 -29.99 -7.99 -28.11
N LEU A 282 -29.31 -8.70 -27.22
CA LEU A 282 -27.95 -8.34 -26.79
C LEU A 282 -26.95 -8.49 -27.94
N MET A 283 -27.01 -9.59 -28.68
CA MET A 283 -26.08 -9.88 -29.79
C MET A 283 -26.24 -8.93 -30.98
N SER A 284 -27.42 -8.30 -31.14
CA SER A 284 -27.63 -7.23 -32.13
C SER A 284 -26.89 -5.93 -31.80
N ASN A 285 -26.43 -5.76 -30.56
CA ASN A 285 -25.61 -4.62 -30.17
C ASN A 285 -24.14 -4.87 -30.48
N GLU A 286 -23.56 -4.12 -31.42
CA GLU A 286 -22.19 -4.30 -31.89
C GLU A 286 -21.15 -4.28 -30.75
N SER A 287 -21.28 -3.33 -29.81
CA SER A 287 -20.40 -3.21 -28.65
C SER A 287 -20.51 -4.43 -27.73
N ALA A 288 -21.73 -4.89 -27.43
CA ALA A 288 -21.92 -6.08 -26.60
C ALA A 288 -21.33 -7.33 -27.27
N ASN A 289 -21.58 -7.50 -28.57
CA ASN A 289 -21.07 -8.63 -29.34
C ASN A 289 -19.53 -8.66 -29.38
N GLU A 290 -18.90 -7.49 -29.56
CA GLU A 290 -17.44 -7.35 -29.46
C GLU A 290 -16.94 -7.76 -28.08
N GLY A 291 -17.55 -7.23 -27.01
CA GLY A 291 -17.17 -7.59 -25.64
C GLY A 291 -17.37 -9.08 -25.31
N ILE A 292 -18.42 -9.71 -25.85
CA ILE A 292 -18.67 -11.15 -25.71
C ILE A 292 -17.59 -11.96 -26.44
N SER A 293 -17.20 -11.53 -27.65
CA SER A 293 -16.12 -12.16 -28.42
C SER A 293 -14.77 -12.04 -27.71
N GLU A 294 -14.49 -10.90 -27.08
CA GLU A 294 -13.31 -10.70 -26.23
C GLU A 294 -13.32 -11.67 -25.04
N ILE A 295 -14.42 -11.77 -24.30
CA ILE A 295 -14.50 -12.69 -23.15
C ILE A 295 -14.38 -14.16 -23.57
N GLU A 296 -14.87 -14.52 -24.76
CA GLU A 296 -14.67 -15.86 -25.32
C GLU A 296 -13.20 -16.16 -25.61
N ALA A 297 -12.47 -15.27 -26.28
CA ALA A 297 -11.04 -15.44 -26.51
C ALA A 297 -10.26 -15.50 -25.18
N MET A 298 -10.64 -14.67 -24.20
CA MET A 298 -10.05 -14.71 -22.87
C MET A 298 -10.28 -16.04 -22.16
N ALA A 299 -11.45 -16.67 -22.33
CA ALA A 299 -11.74 -17.97 -21.73
C ALA A 299 -10.74 -19.05 -22.17
N ASP A 300 -10.41 -19.10 -23.46
CA ASP A 300 -9.40 -20.03 -24.00
C ASP A 300 -8.04 -19.82 -23.33
N TYR A 301 -7.62 -18.56 -23.13
CA TYR A 301 -6.33 -18.23 -22.51
C TYR A 301 -6.30 -18.55 -21.01
N LEU A 302 -7.39 -18.31 -20.29
CA LEU A 302 -7.50 -18.60 -18.86
C LEU A 302 -7.48 -20.11 -18.59
N GLU A 303 -8.10 -20.91 -19.47
CA GLU A 303 -8.03 -22.38 -19.44
C GLU A 303 -6.61 -22.86 -19.75
N ALA A 304 -5.92 -22.26 -20.72
CA ALA A 304 -4.52 -22.57 -21.01
C ALA A 304 -3.59 -22.27 -19.81
N PHE A 305 -3.85 -21.17 -19.08
CA PHE A 305 -3.18 -20.86 -17.82
C PHE A 305 -3.65 -21.68 -16.62
N LYS A 306 -4.73 -22.46 -16.77
CA LYS A 306 -5.35 -23.29 -15.71
C LYS A 306 -5.81 -22.49 -14.51
N ILE A 307 -6.37 -21.31 -14.76
CA ILE A 307 -6.87 -20.40 -13.71
C ILE A 307 -8.36 -20.09 -13.84
N ASP A 308 -9.04 -20.67 -14.83
CA ASP A 308 -10.48 -20.56 -15.08
C ASP A 308 -11.32 -20.85 -13.82
N ASN A 309 -10.91 -21.82 -13.00
CA ASN A 309 -11.57 -22.16 -11.74
C ASN A 309 -11.58 -21.03 -10.70
N TYR A 310 -10.73 -20.01 -10.82
CA TYR A 310 -10.75 -18.83 -9.94
C TYR A 310 -11.69 -17.73 -10.44
N ILE A 311 -12.15 -17.81 -11.69
CA ILE A 311 -12.88 -16.72 -12.34
C ILE A 311 -14.39 -16.94 -12.22
N SER A 312 -15.12 -15.85 -12.04
CA SER A 312 -16.58 -15.79 -12.11
C SER A 312 -16.93 -14.67 -13.08
N PHE A 313 -17.54 -15.01 -14.21
CA PHE A 313 -18.10 -13.99 -15.10
C PHE A 313 -19.36 -13.43 -14.45
N ASP A 314 -19.39 -12.15 -14.11
CA ASP A 314 -20.38 -11.56 -13.21
C ASP A 314 -20.88 -10.20 -13.73
N MET A 315 -22.14 -10.17 -14.17
CA MET A 315 -22.77 -8.98 -14.76
C MET A 315 -23.08 -7.88 -13.75
N SER A 316 -22.99 -8.16 -12.44
CA SER A 316 -23.14 -7.15 -11.41
C SER A 316 -21.88 -6.29 -11.26
N LEU A 317 -20.71 -6.77 -11.72
CA LEU A 317 -19.46 -6.03 -11.63
C LEU A 317 -19.49 -4.87 -12.62
N ALA A 318 -19.91 -3.70 -12.16
CA ALA A 318 -19.85 -2.44 -12.89
C ALA A 318 -18.81 -1.47 -12.29
N ARG A 319 -17.99 -2.00 -11.38
CA ARG A 319 -16.99 -1.27 -10.61
C ARG A 319 -15.84 -0.82 -11.48
N GLY A 320 -15.42 0.41 -11.25
CA GLY A 320 -14.17 0.90 -11.79
C GLY A 320 -14.19 2.39 -12.05
N LEU A 321 -13.01 3.00 -11.97
CA LEU A 321 -12.78 4.39 -12.32
C LEU A 321 -13.25 4.60 -13.77
N ASP A 322 -13.77 5.80 -14.05
CA ASP A 322 -14.45 6.13 -15.31
C ASP A 322 -13.59 5.92 -16.57
N TYR A 323 -12.30 5.64 -16.41
CA TYR A 323 -11.33 5.42 -17.47
C TYR A 323 -11.31 4.00 -18.08
N TYR A 324 -11.97 3.00 -17.48
CA TYR A 324 -11.96 1.64 -18.06
C TYR A 324 -12.79 1.55 -19.35
N THR A 325 -12.25 0.86 -20.35
CA THR A 325 -12.78 0.74 -21.72
C THR A 325 -13.12 -0.68 -22.15
N GLY A 326 -12.55 -1.69 -21.48
CA GLY A 326 -12.75 -3.11 -21.82
C GLY A 326 -13.02 -3.96 -20.58
N VAL A 327 -12.24 -5.02 -20.39
CA VAL A 327 -12.38 -5.88 -19.22
C VAL A 327 -12.17 -5.13 -17.91
N ILE A 328 -12.92 -5.54 -16.89
CA ILE A 328 -12.81 -5.09 -15.52
C ILE A 328 -12.87 -6.32 -14.62
N TYR A 329 -12.06 -6.32 -13.56
CA TYR A 329 -12.02 -7.46 -12.66
C TYR A 329 -11.74 -7.05 -11.21
N GLU A 330 -12.31 -7.82 -10.30
CA GLU A 330 -12.21 -7.58 -8.86
C GLU A 330 -12.10 -8.92 -8.12
N CYS A 331 -11.05 -9.08 -7.32
CA CYS A 331 -10.85 -10.26 -6.50
C CYS A 331 -11.49 -10.07 -5.12
N VAL A 332 -12.36 -11.02 -4.76
CA VAL A 332 -13.08 -11.05 -3.50
C VAL A 332 -12.82 -12.34 -2.74
N THR A 333 -12.90 -12.26 -1.42
CA THR A 333 -12.92 -13.40 -0.50
C THR A 333 -14.25 -13.42 0.25
N GLU A 334 -14.52 -14.47 1.02
CA GLU A 334 -15.71 -14.51 1.91
C GLU A 334 -15.77 -13.30 2.86
N GLN A 335 -14.62 -12.74 3.23
CA GLN A 335 -14.53 -11.60 4.13
C GLN A 335 -14.70 -10.25 3.43
N SER A 336 -14.77 -10.23 2.10
CA SER A 336 -14.96 -8.99 1.33
C SER A 336 -16.35 -8.38 1.56
N ALA A 337 -17.36 -9.20 1.80
CA ALA A 337 -18.74 -8.75 2.01
C ALA A 337 -18.92 -8.11 3.42
N PRO A 338 -19.82 -7.12 3.56
CA PRO A 338 -20.23 -6.63 4.87
C PRO A 338 -20.83 -7.73 5.76
N PRO A 339 -20.72 -7.61 7.09
CA PRO A 339 -21.39 -8.55 7.98
C PRO A 339 -22.92 -8.45 7.82
N LYS A 340 -23.64 -9.55 8.07
CA LYS A 340 -25.10 -9.62 7.84
C LYS A 340 -25.90 -8.56 8.60
N ASP A 341 -25.40 -8.12 9.76
CA ASP A 341 -25.99 -7.11 10.64
C ASP A 341 -25.42 -5.69 10.40
N ALA A 342 -24.75 -5.44 9.27
CA ALA A 342 -24.10 -4.16 8.95
C ALA A 342 -25.05 -2.96 9.03
N ALA A 343 -26.29 -3.10 8.55
CA ALA A 343 -27.28 -2.01 8.56
C ALA A 343 -27.63 -1.56 9.99
N GLU A 344 -27.82 -2.53 10.90
CA GLU A 344 -28.11 -2.27 12.31
C GLU A 344 -26.91 -1.64 13.02
N LYS A 345 -25.70 -2.18 12.80
CA LYS A 345 -24.46 -1.63 13.37
C LYS A 345 -24.21 -0.20 12.90
N LYS A 346 -24.42 0.09 11.62
CA LYS A 346 -24.29 1.44 11.05
C LYS A 346 -25.33 2.41 11.62
N ALA A 347 -26.55 1.96 11.89
CA ALA A 347 -27.58 2.78 12.52
C ALA A 347 -27.23 3.10 13.98
N LYS A 348 -26.76 2.11 14.76
CA LYS A 348 -26.32 2.30 16.15
C LYS A 348 -25.13 3.26 16.27
N ALA A 349 -24.16 3.17 15.36
CA ALA A 349 -23.01 4.07 15.29
C ALA A 349 -23.44 5.54 15.09
N LYS A 350 -24.42 5.80 14.21
CA LYS A 350 -24.96 7.17 14.00
C LYS A 350 -25.66 7.79 15.23
N HIS A 351 -26.13 6.98 16.19
CA HIS A 351 -26.90 7.46 17.36
C HIS A 351 -26.02 7.89 18.54
N HIS A 352 -24.79 7.41 18.65
CA HIS A 352 -23.79 7.92 19.59
C HIS A 352 -22.95 9.01 18.88
N LYS A 353 -23.05 10.29 19.31
CA LYS A 353 -22.36 11.49 18.72
C LYS A 353 -20.86 11.20 18.40
N SER A 354 -20.19 11.69 17.34
CA SER A 354 -20.18 13.00 16.66
C SER A 354 -19.86 12.85 15.15
N LYS A 355 -20.33 13.78 14.31
CA LYS A 355 -20.09 13.76 12.85
C LYS A 355 -18.60 13.76 12.53
N GLY A 356 -18.07 12.61 12.10
CA GLY A 356 -16.89 12.56 11.25
C GLY A 356 -15.64 11.88 11.82
N ASP A 357 -15.67 11.22 12.97
CA ASP A 357 -14.46 10.59 13.56
C ASP A 357 -14.49 9.06 13.74
N GLU A 358 -15.58 8.38 13.34
CA GLU A 358 -15.71 6.92 13.57
C GLU A 358 -14.99 6.05 12.53
N ASP A 359 -14.31 5.01 13.01
CA ASP A 359 -13.80 3.89 12.22
C ASP A 359 -14.98 3.01 11.76
N ALA A 360 -15.12 2.80 10.45
CA ALA A 360 -16.25 2.06 9.87
C ALA A 360 -16.14 0.52 10.00
N SER A 361 -15.08 0.01 10.64
CA SER A 361 -14.73 -1.41 10.68
C SER A 361 -15.83 -2.39 11.10
N GLU A 362 -16.74 -1.97 11.98
CA GLU A 362 -17.76 -2.87 12.54
C GLU A 362 -18.86 -3.25 11.54
N TYR A 363 -19.09 -2.41 10.52
CA TYR A 363 -20.21 -2.54 9.58
C TYR A 363 -19.77 -2.60 8.12
N VAL A 364 -18.46 -2.74 7.84
CA VAL A 364 -17.94 -2.94 6.49
C VAL A 364 -17.14 -4.24 6.41
N GLY A 365 -17.18 -4.87 5.23
CA GLY A 365 -16.31 -5.99 4.91
C GLY A 365 -14.88 -5.54 4.61
N VAL A 366 -13.98 -6.49 4.39
CA VAL A 366 -12.61 -6.21 3.93
C VAL A 366 -12.63 -5.48 2.58
N GLY A 367 -13.65 -5.72 1.75
CA GLY A 367 -13.67 -5.30 0.35
C GLY A 367 -12.74 -6.16 -0.50
N SER A 368 -12.57 -5.78 -1.77
CA SER A 368 -11.73 -6.51 -2.71
C SER A 368 -10.25 -6.47 -2.39
N ILE A 369 -9.53 -7.56 -2.61
CA ILE A 369 -8.11 -7.67 -2.26
C ILE A 369 -7.18 -7.37 -3.44
N ALA A 370 -7.71 -7.40 -4.66
CA ALA A 370 -7.06 -6.95 -5.87
C ALA A 370 -8.14 -6.51 -6.88
N ALA A 371 -7.81 -5.62 -7.80
CA ALA A 371 -8.71 -5.18 -8.86
C ALA A 371 -7.92 -4.63 -10.06
N GLY A 372 -8.57 -4.52 -11.21
CA GLY A 372 -7.93 -3.97 -12.41
C GLY A 372 -8.85 -3.98 -13.61
N GLY A 373 -8.26 -3.73 -14.78
CA GLY A 373 -8.98 -3.69 -16.04
C GLY A 373 -8.22 -3.00 -17.16
N ARG A 374 -8.86 -2.92 -18.33
CA ARG A 374 -8.35 -2.29 -19.55
C ARG A 374 -8.82 -0.85 -19.68
N TYR A 375 -7.91 0.07 -20.00
CA TYR A 375 -8.12 1.52 -19.99
C TYR A 375 -7.45 2.25 -21.18
N ASP A 376 -7.89 1.94 -22.40
CA ASP A 376 -7.15 2.29 -23.62
C ASP A 376 -7.05 3.79 -23.92
N ASN A 377 -7.93 4.59 -23.34
CA ASN A 377 -8.05 6.02 -23.64
C ASN A 377 -7.27 6.92 -22.68
N LEU A 378 -6.78 6.40 -21.55
CA LEU A 378 -6.23 7.23 -20.47
C LEU A 378 -4.94 7.94 -20.89
N VAL A 379 -4.03 7.24 -21.58
CA VAL A 379 -2.78 7.83 -22.09
C VAL A 379 -3.09 8.95 -23.08
N GLY A 380 -4.03 8.71 -24.01
CA GLY A 380 -4.46 9.68 -25.01
C GLY A 380 -5.03 10.98 -24.44
N MET A 381 -5.48 11.00 -23.17
CA MET A 381 -5.91 12.24 -22.51
C MET A 381 -4.76 13.19 -22.20
N PHE A 382 -3.52 12.70 -22.15
CA PHE A 382 -2.31 13.49 -21.91
C PHE A 382 -1.57 13.86 -23.20
N LEU A 383 -1.96 13.26 -24.32
CA LEU A 383 -1.38 13.57 -25.61
C LEU A 383 -2.06 14.80 -26.22
N GLY A 384 -1.26 15.76 -26.66
CA GLY A 384 -1.74 16.94 -27.35
C GLY A 384 -2.33 16.63 -28.74
N THR A 385 -2.96 17.63 -29.34
CA THR A 385 -3.26 17.62 -30.77
C THR A 385 -2.01 18.04 -31.54
N ASN A 386 -1.69 17.34 -32.62
CA ASN A 386 -0.58 17.76 -33.47
C ASN A 386 -0.92 19.05 -34.23
N SER A 387 0.07 19.65 -34.89
CA SER A 387 -0.06 20.90 -35.67
C SER A 387 -1.11 20.84 -36.79
N LYS A 388 -1.62 19.64 -37.12
CA LYS A 388 -2.66 19.38 -38.13
C LYS A 388 -4.04 19.08 -37.51
N GLY A 389 -4.21 19.29 -36.20
CA GLY A 389 -5.47 19.07 -35.48
C GLY A 389 -5.84 17.59 -35.25
N LYS A 390 -4.96 16.64 -35.59
CA LYS A 390 -5.21 15.21 -35.37
C LYS A 390 -4.75 14.83 -33.96
N LYS A 391 -5.65 14.22 -33.17
CA LYS A 391 -5.30 13.62 -31.88
C LYS A 391 -4.27 12.51 -32.10
N ALA A 392 -3.23 12.48 -31.26
CA ALA A 392 -2.29 11.37 -31.26
C ALA A 392 -3.01 10.05 -30.94
N LYS A 393 -2.53 8.94 -31.50
CA LYS A 393 -3.05 7.61 -31.21
C LYS A 393 -2.82 7.34 -29.71
N SER A 394 -3.87 7.00 -28.97
CA SER A 394 -3.73 6.59 -27.58
C SER A 394 -2.99 5.26 -27.49
N ILE A 395 -2.23 5.06 -26.42
CA ILE A 395 -1.58 3.79 -26.14
C ILE A 395 -2.55 2.94 -25.30
N PRO A 396 -2.97 1.77 -25.80
CA PRO A 396 -3.85 0.88 -25.04
C PRO A 396 -3.12 0.30 -23.84
N CYS A 397 -3.83 0.17 -22.72
CA CYS A 397 -3.25 -0.27 -21.46
C CYS A 397 -4.20 -1.21 -20.72
N VAL A 398 -3.63 -2.18 -20.00
CA VAL A 398 -4.35 -3.05 -19.06
C VAL A 398 -3.47 -3.28 -17.84
N GLY A 399 -4.07 -3.38 -16.66
CA GLY A 399 -3.30 -3.60 -15.44
C GLY A 399 -4.11 -4.06 -14.25
N VAL A 400 -3.39 -4.48 -13.22
CA VAL A 400 -3.88 -5.02 -11.96
C VAL A 400 -3.21 -4.31 -10.78
N SER A 401 -3.99 -4.07 -9.73
CA SER A 401 -3.55 -3.49 -8.46
C SER A 401 -3.88 -4.44 -7.30
N PHE A 402 -2.90 -4.75 -6.46
CA PHE A 402 -3.11 -5.50 -5.22
C PHE A 402 -3.34 -4.53 -4.05
N GLY A 403 -4.43 -4.75 -3.31
CA GLY A 403 -4.75 -4.05 -2.08
C GLY A 403 -3.97 -4.62 -0.91
N VAL A 404 -2.69 -4.25 -0.79
CA VAL A 404 -1.74 -4.85 0.16
C VAL A 404 -2.22 -4.77 1.60
N GLU A 405 -2.86 -3.68 2.02
CA GLU A 405 -3.36 -3.56 3.41
C GLU A 405 -4.45 -4.58 3.75
N ARG A 406 -5.27 -4.94 2.76
CA ARG A 406 -6.30 -5.97 2.93
C ARG A 406 -5.67 -7.37 2.93
N ILE A 407 -4.69 -7.60 2.05
CA ILE A 407 -3.91 -8.85 2.01
C ILE A 407 -3.16 -9.06 3.32
N PHE A 408 -2.50 -8.01 3.83
CA PHE A 408 -1.83 -8.00 5.12
C PHE A 408 -2.79 -8.35 6.25
N SER A 409 -4.00 -7.75 6.25
CA SER A 409 -5.03 -8.02 7.26
C SER A 409 -5.50 -9.48 7.23
N LEU A 410 -5.56 -10.11 6.06
CA LEU A 410 -5.87 -11.54 5.91
C LEU A 410 -4.74 -12.43 6.43
N ILE A 411 -3.49 -12.14 6.07
CA ILE A 411 -2.31 -12.90 6.55
C ILE A 411 -2.20 -12.80 8.07
N LYS A 412 -2.48 -11.64 8.65
CA LYS A 412 -2.47 -11.42 10.11
C LYS A 412 -3.46 -12.26 10.90
N GLN A 413 -4.48 -12.82 10.26
CA GLN A 413 -5.42 -13.72 10.93
C GLN A 413 -4.82 -15.10 11.23
N ARG A 414 -3.66 -15.44 10.64
CA ARG A 414 -2.88 -16.65 10.93
C ARG A 414 -2.13 -16.48 12.26
N SER A 415 -2.86 -16.23 13.35
CA SER A 415 -2.32 -15.71 14.62
C SER A 415 -1.16 -16.52 15.19
N GLU A 416 -1.22 -17.85 15.10
CA GLU A 416 -0.16 -18.73 15.64
C GLU A 416 1.14 -18.65 14.85
N LEU A 417 1.07 -18.43 13.53
CA LEU A 417 2.25 -18.22 12.69
C LEU A 417 2.83 -16.82 12.87
N VAL A 418 1.97 -15.81 13.02
CA VAL A 418 2.40 -14.42 13.27
C VAL A 418 3.21 -14.31 14.57
N LYS A 419 2.84 -15.05 15.62
CA LYS A 419 3.58 -15.07 16.89
C LYS A 419 5.04 -15.53 16.76
N LYS A 420 5.35 -16.33 15.74
CA LYS A 420 6.70 -16.84 15.47
C LYS A 420 7.58 -15.86 14.68
N VAL A 421 6.98 -14.84 14.06
CA VAL A 421 7.73 -13.82 13.32
C VAL A 421 8.50 -12.93 14.29
N ARG A 422 9.82 -12.84 14.09
CA ARG A 422 10.67 -11.92 14.87
C ARG A 422 10.72 -10.56 14.18
N PRO A 423 10.65 -9.44 14.93
CA PRO A 423 10.75 -8.09 14.36
C PRO A 423 12.18 -7.70 13.95
N VAL A 424 13.16 -8.51 14.34
CA VAL A 424 14.59 -8.27 14.10
C VAL A 424 15.22 -9.52 13.49
N SER A 425 16.23 -9.32 12.63
CA SER A 425 16.95 -10.38 11.94
C SER A 425 18.14 -10.95 12.73
N THR A 426 18.40 -10.42 13.93
CA THR A 426 19.56 -10.77 14.76
C THR A 426 19.72 -12.28 14.94
N GLN A 427 20.87 -12.77 14.47
CA GLN A 427 21.27 -14.17 14.48
C GLN A 427 22.17 -14.48 15.67
N VAL A 428 23.05 -13.53 16.04
CA VAL A 428 24.03 -13.71 17.12
C VAL A 428 23.97 -12.55 18.11
N PHE A 429 24.01 -12.87 19.41
CA PHE A 429 24.14 -11.89 20.48
C PHE A 429 25.50 -12.02 21.18
N VAL A 430 26.34 -11.00 21.08
CA VAL A 430 27.68 -11.01 21.69
C VAL A 430 27.61 -10.56 23.14
N MET A 431 28.06 -11.43 24.04
CA MET A 431 28.02 -11.29 25.49
C MET A 431 29.42 -11.38 26.08
N ALA A 432 29.59 -10.88 27.30
CA ALA A 432 30.83 -11.06 28.04
C ALA A 432 30.56 -11.36 29.52
N PHE A 433 31.25 -12.37 30.05
CA PHE A 433 31.10 -12.85 31.43
C PHE A 433 32.42 -12.75 32.19
N GLY A 434 32.36 -12.27 33.42
CA GLY A 434 33.53 -12.10 34.25
C GLY A 434 33.20 -11.44 35.58
N GLY A 435 34.23 -11.21 36.38
CA GLY A 435 34.12 -10.61 37.70
C GLY A 435 35.47 -10.16 38.25
N GLY A 436 35.43 -9.65 39.49
CA GLY A 436 36.58 -9.05 40.17
C GLY A 436 36.76 -7.56 39.90
N LYS A 437 37.70 -6.95 40.62
CA LYS A 437 37.94 -5.49 40.58
C LYS A 437 38.30 -5.00 39.16
N ASP A 438 39.06 -5.79 38.41
CA ASP A 438 39.54 -5.41 37.07
C ASP A 438 38.56 -5.75 35.94
N TRP A 439 37.36 -6.26 36.25
CA TRP A 439 36.39 -6.60 35.22
C TRP A 439 35.90 -5.34 34.50
N ASN A 440 36.22 -5.20 33.22
CA ASN A 440 35.84 -4.05 32.39
C ASN A 440 34.61 -4.32 31.50
N GLY A 441 34.11 -5.56 31.45
CA GLY A 441 32.99 -5.98 30.60
C GLY A 441 33.34 -6.26 29.14
N LEU A 442 34.64 -6.24 28.81
CA LEU A 442 35.21 -6.54 27.49
C LEU A 442 34.49 -5.81 26.34
N LEU A 443 34.10 -4.54 26.53
CA LEU A 443 33.32 -3.82 25.52
C LEU A 443 34.08 -3.66 24.18
N PRO A 444 35.35 -3.18 24.13
CA PRO A 444 36.10 -3.12 22.88
C PRO A 444 36.23 -4.48 22.18
N GLU A 445 36.42 -5.54 22.96
CA GLU A 445 36.59 -6.90 22.45
C GLU A 445 35.26 -7.46 21.93
N ARG A 446 34.14 -7.23 22.62
CA ARG A 446 32.80 -7.55 22.11
C ARG A 446 32.51 -6.81 20.80
N MET A 447 32.90 -5.54 20.70
CA MET A 447 32.77 -4.76 19.48
C MET A 447 33.63 -5.33 18.34
N ALA A 448 34.86 -5.77 18.63
CA ALA A 448 35.73 -6.40 17.65
C ALA A 448 35.17 -7.73 17.13
N ILE A 449 34.60 -8.55 18.01
CA ILE A 449 33.92 -9.80 17.61
C ILE A 449 32.65 -9.50 16.80
N ALA A 450 31.84 -8.53 17.22
CA ALA A 450 30.67 -8.11 16.46
C ALA A 450 31.06 -7.59 15.06
N ALA A 451 32.11 -6.78 14.95
CA ALA A 451 32.64 -6.31 13.67
C ALA A 451 33.08 -7.48 12.79
N LYS A 452 33.82 -8.46 13.34
CA LYS A 452 34.23 -9.66 12.60
C LYS A 452 33.05 -10.48 12.07
N LEU A 453 31.96 -10.56 12.84
CA LEU A 453 30.72 -11.24 12.41
C LEU A 453 29.96 -10.43 11.35
N TRP A 454 29.86 -9.10 11.50
CA TRP A 454 29.27 -8.22 10.49
C TRP A 454 30.05 -8.26 9.18
N ASP A 455 31.39 -8.25 9.22
CA ASP A 455 32.26 -8.38 8.03
C ASP A 455 32.05 -9.73 7.31
N ALA A 456 31.55 -10.73 8.03
CA ALA A 456 31.19 -12.04 7.49
C ALA A 456 29.72 -12.15 7.04
N GLY A 457 28.95 -11.07 7.13
CA GLY A 457 27.53 -10.99 6.75
C GLY A 457 26.55 -11.56 7.77
N ILE A 458 26.94 -11.69 9.05
CA ILE A 458 26.11 -12.28 10.10
C ILE A 458 25.45 -11.19 10.93
N GLU A 459 24.11 -11.17 11.01
CA GLU A 459 23.37 -10.16 11.78
C GLU A 459 23.63 -10.32 13.29
N THR A 460 24.39 -9.38 13.84
CA THR A 460 24.91 -9.48 15.21
C THR A 460 24.56 -8.26 16.05
N GLU A 461 24.20 -8.47 17.32
CA GLU A 461 23.96 -7.41 18.31
C GLU A 461 24.79 -7.60 19.59
N TYR A 462 24.94 -6.52 20.35
CA TYR A 462 25.47 -6.55 21.71
C TYR A 462 24.92 -5.38 22.53
N MET A 463 24.93 -5.49 23.86
CA MET A 463 24.43 -4.39 24.70
C MET A 463 25.41 -3.20 24.73
N TYR A 464 24.89 -1.99 24.47
CA TYR A 464 25.59 -0.70 24.51
C TYR A 464 25.88 -0.19 25.93
N LYS A 465 26.54 -1.03 26.71
CA LYS A 465 26.97 -0.73 28.08
C LYS A 465 28.33 -1.36 28.32
N LYS A 466 29.22 -0.61 28.97
CA LYS A 466 30.58 -1.07 29.29
C LYS A 466 30.57 -2.33 30.13
N LYS A 467 29.82 -2.33 31.24
CA LYS A 467 29.63 -3.49 32.12
C LYS A 467 28.14 -3.83 32.22
N VAL A 468 27.79 -5.07 31.93
CA VAL A 468 26.43 -5.60 32.10
C VAL A 468 26.53 -6.95 32.79
N ASN A 469 25.59 -7.25 33.69
CA ASN A 469 25.53 -8.57 34.27
C ASN A 469 25.07 -9.61 33.23
N PRO A 470 25.45 -10.90 33.36
CA PRO A 470 25.08 -11.94 32.40
C PRO A 470 23.58 -12.07 32.17
N ARG A 471 22.77 -12.04 33.24
CA ARG A 471 21.31 -12.19 33.16
C ARG A 471 20.67 -11.16 32.23
N LYS A 472 21.01 -9.88 32.35
CA LYS A 472 20.48 -8.82 31.47
C LYS A 472 20.90 -8.98 30.01
N GLN A 473 22.04 -9.63 29.75
CA GLN A 473 22.47 -9.92 28.38
C GLN A 473 21.64 -11.07 27.79
N PHE A 474 21.36 -12.12 28.56
CA PHE A 474 20.42 -13.18 28.16
C PHE A 474 19.00 -12.64 27.99
N ASP A 475 18.49 -11.84 28.93
CA ASP A 475 17.15 -11.21 28.82
C ASP A 475 17.06 -10.34 27.54
N ALA A 476 18.14 -9.63 27.19
CA ALA A 476 18.20 -8.83 25.97
C ALA A 476 18.19 -9.71 24.70
N ALA A 477 18.98 -10.78 24.67
CA ALA A 477 19.02 -11.74 23.57
C ALA A 477 17.68 -12.47 23.38
N GLU A 478 17.02 -12.87 24.49
CA GLU A 478 15.70 -13.50 24.47
C GLU A 478 14.63 -12.53 23.97
N LYS A 479 14.66 -11.26 24.40
CA LYS A 479 13.72 -10.23 23.94
C LYS A 479 13.75 -10.02 22.42
N VAL A 480 14.92 -10.13 21.80
CA VAL A 480 15.08 -10.08 20.34
C VAL A 480 14.92 -11.44 19.67
N GLY A 481 14.69 -12.51 20.45
CA GLY A 481 14.55 -13.88 19.97
C GLY A 481 15.80 -14.40 19.28
N CYS A 482 16.99 -13.98 19.70
CA CYS A 482 18.26 -14.36 19.08
C CYS A 482 18.53 -15.86 19.29
N PRO A 483 18.87 -16.63 18.24
CA PRO A 483 19.09 -18.07 18.37
C PRO A 483 20.48 -18.41 18.90
N LEU A 484 21.49 -17.56 18.72
CA LEU A 484 22.87 -17.83 19.16
C LEU A 484 23.42 -16.74 20.09
N ALA A 485 24.31 -17.13 21.00
CA ALA A 485 25.16 -16.25 21.77
C ALA A 485 26.64 -16.54 21.50
N VAL A 486 27.43 -15.48 21.35
CA VAL A 486 28.90 -15.57 21.40
C VAL A 486 29.38 -14.94 22.70
N ILE A 487 29.98 -15.74 23.57
CA ILE A 487 30.28 -15.38 24.95
C ILE A 487 31.79 -15.25 25.13
N LEU A 488 32.22 -14.06 25.53
CA LEU A 488 33.59 -13.75 25.92
C LEU A 488 33.73 -13.91 27.44
N GLY A 489 34.15 -15.09 27.90
CA GLY A 489 34.51 -15.33 29.30
C GLY A 489 35.86 -14.71 29.65
N LYS A 490 35.99 -14.05 30.80
CA LYS A 490 37.23 -13.34 31.20
C LYS A 490 38.49 -14.21 31.09
N GLN A 491 38.41 -15.48 31.51
CA GLN A 491 39.55 -16.41 31.46
C GLN A 491 39.72 -16.99 30.04
N GLU A 492 38.64 -17.52 29.47
CA GLU A 492 38.64 -18.14 28.13
C GLU A 492 39.15 -17.19 27.04
N PHE A 493 38.72 -15.93 27.10
CA PHE A 493 39.13 -14.90 26.15
C PHE A 493 40.61 -14.55 26.28
N ALA A 494 41.15 -14.54 27.50
CA ALA A 494 42.58 -14.36 27.73
C ALA A 494 43.41 -15.54 27.16
N ASP A 495 42.82 -16.73 27.13
CA ASP A 495 43.41 -17.94 26.53
C ASP A 495 43.16 -18.05 25.01
N GLY A 496 42.66 -16.99 24.36
CA GLY A 496 42.41 -16.93 22.91
C GLY A 496 41.17 -17.69 22.45
N LYS A 497 40.24 -18.00 23.35
CA LYS A 497 39.02 -18.78 23.08
C LYS A 497 37.75 -18.02 23.41
N ILE A 498 36.66 -18.38 22.75
CA ILE A 498 35.31 -17.88 23.00
C ILE A 498 34.30 -19.00 22.87
N ARG A 499 33.11 -18.80 23.43
CA ARG A 499 32.07 -19.81 23.46
C ARG A 499 30.92 -19.43 22.53
N VAL A 500 30.52 -20.34 21.64
CA VAL A 500 29.33 -20.22 20.79
C VAL A 500 28.24 -21.10 21.38
N LYS A 501 27.06 -20.55 21.63
CA LYS A 501 25.99 -21.24 22.36
C LYS A 501 24.64 -21.01 21.71
N GLU A 502 23.83 -22.06 21.58
CA GLU A 502 22.44 -21.99 21.19
C GLU A 502 21.55 -21.50 22.34
N LEU A 503 20.56 -20.68 21.98
CA LEU A 503 19.59 -20.08 22.89
C LEU A 503 18.19 -20.63 22.58
N GLY A 504 17.32 -20.71 23.59
CA GLY A 504 15.90 -21.00 23.39
C GLY A 504 15.53 -22.47 23.13
N THR A 505 16.48 -23.42 23.12
CA THR A 505 16.22 -24.85 22.85
C THR A 505 15.59 -25.60 24.04
N GLY A 506 15.50 -24.98 25.22
CA GLY A 506 14.98 -25.62 26.44
C GLY A 506 15.88 -26.74 27.01
N GLN A 507 16.94 -27.12 26.29
CA GLN A 507 17.98 -28.05 26.71
C GLN A 507 19.16 -27.28 27.31
N THR A 508 19.91 -27.93 28.21
CA THR A 508 21.15 -27.37 28.75
C THR A 508 22.24 -27.45 27.69
N ASP A 509 22.37 -26.41 26.86
CA ASP A 509 23.53 -26.24 25.98
C ASP A 509 24.67 -25.55 26.74
N GLU A 510 25.81 -26.22 26.89
CA GLU A 510 27.02 -25.64 27.48
C GLU A 510 27.81 -24.75 26.49
N GLY A 511 27.50 -24.83 25.20
CA GLY A 511 28.15 -24.11 24.11
C GLY A 511 29.54 -24.65 23.75
N ASP A 512 29.91 -24.50 22.48
CA ASP A 512 31.19 -24.92 21.93
C ASP A 512 32.28 -23.87 22.21
N LEU A 513 33.36 -24.28 22.88
CA LEU A 513 34.52 -23.44 23.14
C LEU A 513 35.51 -23.52 21.98
N VAL A 514 35.64 -22.45 21.20
CA VAL A 514 36.42 -22.39 19.97
C VAL A 514 37.50 -21.30 20.02
N PRO A 515 38.57 -21.41 19.22
CA PRO A 515 39.50 -20.29 19.01
C PRO A 515 38.77 -19.04 18.49
N ILE A 516 39.19 -17.85 18.93
CA ILE A 516 38.62 -16.57 18.45
C ILE A 516 38.69 -16.46 16.92
N ASP A 517 39.72 -17.04 16.31
CA ASP A 517 39.91 -17.01 14.87
C ASP A 517 38.81 -17.78 14.12
N ASP A 518 38.28 -18.84 14.72
CA ASP A 518 37.28 -19.75 14.14
C ASP A 518 35.83 -19.33 14.40
N VAL A 519 35.57 -18.25 15.16
CA VAL A 519 34.21 -17.83 15.54
C VAL A 519 33.23 -17.75 14.38
N VAL A 520 33.65 -17.18 13.25
CA VAL A 520 32.80 -17.00 12.07
C VAL A 520 32.41 -18.35 11.49
N LYS A 521 33.37 -19.28 11.44
CA LYS A 521 33.15 -20.64 10.92
C LYS A 521 32.17 -21.41 11.80
N GLU A 522 32.36 -21.34 13.12
CA GLU A 522 31.50 -22.06 14.06
C GLU A 522 30.09 -21.48 14.08
N VAL A 523 29.95 -20.15 14.10
CA VAL A 523 28.64 -19.50 14.03
C VAL A 523 27.89 -19.90 12.76
N LYS A 524 28.54 -19.91 11.59
CA LYS A 524 27.88 -20.34 10.34
C LYS A 524 27.39 -21.78 10.41
N LYS A 525 28.21 -22.68 10.97
CA LYS A 525 27.83 -24.09 11.17
C LYS A 525 26.55 -24.22 12.03
N HIS A 526 26.45 -23.48 13.13
CA HIS A 526 25.23 -23.50 13.96
C HIS A 526 24.02 -22.86 13.27
N LEU A 527 24.22 -21.75 12.54
CA LEU A 527 23.13 -21.12 11.80
C LEU A 527 22.58 -22.04 10.71
N ASP A 528 23.45 -22.81 10.04
CA ASP A 528 23.04 -23.80 9.04
C ASP A 528 22.23 -24.94 9.68
N SER A 529 22.58 -25.41 10.88
CA SER A 529 21.81 -26.46 11.58
C SER A 529 20.47 -25.97 12.15
N LEU A 530 20.32 -24.67 12.37
CA LEU A 530 19.07 -24.07 12.86
C LEU A 530 18.03 -23.85 11.74
N ASN A 531 18.44 -23.92 10.47
CA ASN A 531 17.55 -23.75 9.32
C ASN A 531 16.86 -25.08 8.96
N ASP A 532 15.86 -25.49 9.73
CA ASP A 532 15.04 -26.68 9.41
C ASP A 532 14.31 -26.48 8.06
N ASP A 533 14.53 -27.40 7.12
CA ASP A 533 14.06 -27.40 5.73
C ASP A 533 14.41 -26.17 4.86
N GLY A 534 15.25 -25.25 5.33
CA GLY A 534 15.68 -24.05 4.58
C GLY A 534 14.59 -23.00 4.34
N VAL A 535 13.47 -23.06 5.07
CA VAL A 535 12.36 -22.08 4.95
C VAL A 535 12.26 -21.26 6.24
N ASP A 536 12.31 -19.93 6.11
CA ASP A 536 12.17 -19.02 7.26
C ASP A 536 10.70 -18.89 7.74
N GLU A 537 10.51 -18.48 9.00
CA GLU A 537 9.17 -18.34 9.62
C GLU A 537 8.26 -17.37 8.87
N VAL A 538 8.81 -16.34 8.22
CA VAL A 538 8.01 -15.38 7.44
C VAL A 538 7.52 -16.06 6.16
N SER A 539 8.37 -16.84 5.50
CA SER A 539 7.95 -17.66 4.36
C SER A 539 6.87 -18.69 4.72
N ARG A 540 6.97 -19.35 5.90
CA ARG A 540 5.92 -20.25 6.41
C ARG A 540 4.62 -19.50 6.65
N LEU A 541 4.68 -18.35 7.35
CA LEU A 541 3.52 -17.48 7.56
C LEU A 541 2.85 -17.10 6.24
N LEU A 542 3.62 -16.71 5.23
CA LEU A 542 3.06 -16.34 3.93
C LEU A 542 2.42 -17.52 3.21
N ARG A 543 2.98 -18.72 3.26
CA ARG A 543 2.36 -19.91 2.64
C ARG A 543 1.13 -20.39 3.41
N GLY A 544 1.09 -20.14 4.73
CA GLY A 544 0.05 -20.65 5.62
C GLY A 544 0.28 -22.11 6.02
N ASP A 545 1.53 -22.57 5.93
CA ASP A 545 1.99 -23.93 6.27
C ASP A 545 2.49 -24.03 7.72
#